data_AF-A0A7S9Q6M6-F1
#
_entry.id   AF-A0A7S9Q6M6-F1
#
_cell.length_a   1.000
_cell.length_b   1.000
_cell.length_c   1.000
_cell.angle_alpha   90.00
_cell.angle_beta   90.00
_cell.angle_gamma   90.00
#
_symmetry.space_group_name_H-M   'P 1'
#
loop_
_entity.id
_entity.type
_entity.pdbx_description
1 polymer ?
#
loop_
_entity_poly.entity_id
_entity_poly.type
_entity_poly.pdbx_seq_one_letter_code
_entity_poly.pdbx_strand_id
1 'polypeptide(L)'
;MATLLFIEEYMRGRTKDFWRRHSFKLLVGVALILIVAVLLNYFNTFHRFVSTDQAVWGQFGDYFGGVLNPLLSFFALVGLMVTLKGQQEEGDKAEKRHEQQTFDARLFQLLSLSHEAVSAVKFIRPPHLTHPREEFEGHRGVAYALNRLQEEYLYKVPRGSAEFYSALSEQFLKWKIDYWSGVASYIESMLFILKYVMDKKVGSDSYDFALQAVFAQMSSDEKLLVYYVMVFESRQKILISQPILKNFIDGASPDDLLPWREQLLHAAVLSRLKPSQ
;
A
#
# COMPACT_ATOMS: atom_id res chain seq x y z
N MET A 1 33.06 -8.65 9.95
CA MET A 1 32.25 -9.42 8.98
C MET A 1 31.17 -8.55 8.32
N ALA A 2 30.36 -7.79 9.08
CA ALA A 2 29.34 -6.88 8.55
C ALA A 2 29.88 -5.79 7.60
N THR A 3 31.09 -5.26 7.86
CA THR A 3 31.71 -4.20 7.04
C THR A 3 32.12 -4.68 5.64
N LEU A 4 32.52 -5.95 5.49
CA LEU A 4 32.90 -6.53 4.20
C LEU A 4 31.68 -6.79 3.32
N LEU A 5 30.58 -7.26 3.92
CA LEU A 5 29.31 -7.47 3.21
C LEU A 5 28.73 -6.15 2.69
N PHE A 6 28.81 -5.08 3.49
CA PHE A 6 28.36 -3.75 3.07
C PHE A 6 29.19 -3.20 1.90
N ILE A 7 30.51 -3.43 1.90
CA ILE A 7 31.40 -2.99 0.81
C ILE A 7 31.12 -3.79 -0.47
N GLU A 8 30.91 -5.12 -0.39
CA GLU A 8 30.54 -5.93 -1.55
C GLU A 8 29.21 -5.49 -2.17
N GLU A 9 28.19 -5.25 -1.34
CA GLU A 9 26.86 -4.87 -1.78
C GLU A 9 26.86 -3.47 -2.41
N TYR A 10 27.60 -2.55 -1.81
CA TYR A 10 27.82 -1.20 -2.32
C TYR A 10 28.60 -1.19 -3.66
N MET A 11 29.67 -1.98 -3.77
CA MET A 11 30.44 -2.12 -5.01
C MET A 11 29.62 -2.80 -6.11
N ARG A 12 28.81 -3.80 -5.78
CA ARG A 12 27.92 -4.49 -6.72
C ARG A 12 26.80 -3.57 -7.24
N GLY A 13 26.26 -2.68 -6.40
CA GLY A 13 25.31 -1.65 -6.83
C GLY A 13 25.95 -0.62 -7.77
N ARG A 14 27.14 -0.12 -7.41
CA ARG A 14 27.86 0.88 -8.21
C ARG A 14 28.30 0.35 -9.58
N THR A 15 28.75 -0.90 -9.64
CA THR A 15 29.12 -1.56 -10.91
C THR A 15 27.89 -1.78 -11.80
N LYS A 16 26.77 -2.28 -11.27
CA LYS A 16 25.51 -2.41 -12.03
C LYS A 16 25.06 -1.08 -12.63
N ASP A 17 25.11 0.01 -11.86
CA ASP A 17 24.74 1.33 -12.35
C ASP A 17 25.74 1.88 -13.38
N PHE A 18 27.03 1.59 -13.24
CA PHE A 18 28.05 1.94 -14.21
C PHE A 18 27.82 1.23 -15.55
N TRP A 19 27.61 -0.10 -15.52
CA TRP A 19 27.32 -0.90 -16.70
C TRP A 19 26.00 -0.47 -17.36
N ARG A 20 24.95 -0.15 -16.59
CA ARG A 20 23.69 0.36 -17.13
C ARG A 20 23.85 1.68 -17.88
N ARG A 21 24.69 2.61 -17.38
CA ARG A 21 24.91 3.92 -18.01
C ARG A 21 25.85 3.89 -19.21
N HIS A 22 26.79 2.94 -19.25
CA HIS A 22 27.88 2.93 -20.24
C HIS A 22 27.82 1.77 -21.24
N SER A 23 26.93 0.79 -21.05
CA SER A 23 26.80 -0.39 -21.93
C SER A 23 26.63 -0.02 -23.40
N PHE A 24 25.79 0.95 -23.72
CA PHE A 24 25.57 1.41 -25.09
C PHE A 24 26.84 2.02 -25.69
N LYS A 25 27.54 2.88 -24.95
CA LYS A 25 28.80 3.51 -25.40
C LYS A 25 29.90 2.48 -25.64
N LEU A 26 29.98 1.47 -24.77
CA LEU A 26 30.93 0.37 -24.90
C LEU A 26 30.62 -0.49 -26.13
N LEU A 27 29.34 -0.81 -26.38
CA LEU A 27 28.91 -1.58 -27.55
C LEU A 27 29.26 -0.87 -28.86
N VAL A 28 28.99 0.44 -28.94
CA VAL A 28 29.37 1.27 -30.10
C VAL A 28 30.89 1.31 -30.27
N GLY A 29 31.65 1.46 -29.17
CA GLY A 29 33.11 1.45 -29.21
C GLY A 29 33.69 0.14 -29.74
N VAL A 30 33.16 -1.00 -29.28
CA VAL A 30 33.58 -2.34 -29.76
C VAL A 30 33.25 -2.52 -31.24
N ALA A 31 32.06 -2.11 -31.68
CA ALA A 31 31.67 -2.19 -33.10
C ALA A 31 32.64 -1.38 -33.98
N LEU A 32 33.00 -0.15 -33.57
CA LEU A 32 33.96 0.69 -34.30
C LEU A 32 35.36 0.07 -34.35
N ILE A 33 35.84 -0.49 -33.24
CA ILE A 33 37.15 -1.17 -33.20
C ILE A 33 37.17 -2.34 -34.18
N LEU A 34 36.11 -3.14 -34.23
CA LEU A 34 36.03 -4.28 -35.15
C LEU A 34 35.97 -3.83 -36.62
N ILE A 35 35.25 -2.75 -36.93
CA ILE A 35 35.26 -2.16 -38.28
C ILE A 35 36.68 -1.74 -38.69
N VAL A 36 37.37 -1.03 -37.81
CA VAL A 36 38.76 -0.60 -38.05
C VAL A 36 39.69 -1.80 -38.18
N ALA A 37 39.51 -2.85 -37.37
CA ALA A 37 40.31 -4.06 -37.45
C ALA A 37 40.13 -4.81 -38.78
N VAL A 38 38.89 -4.90 -39.29
CA VAL A 38 38.60 -5.47 -40.62
C VAL A 38 39.26 -4.65 -41.73
N LEU A 39 39.18 -3.31 -41.66
CA LEU A 39 39.86 -2.42 -42.61
C LEU A 39 41.39 -2.60 -42.58
N LEU A 40 41.99 -2.60 -41.39
CA LEU A 40 43.44 -2.77 -41.22
C LEU A 40 43.91 -4.14 -41.72
N ASN A 41 43.14 -5.21 -41.43
CA ASN A 41 43.45 -6.55 -41.91
C ASN A 41 43.42 -6.61 -43.45
N TYR A 42 42.42 -5.97 -44.08
CA TYR A 42 42.33 -5.89 -45.53
C TYR A 42 43.54 -5.16 -46.14
N PHE A 43 43.87 -3.95 -45.67
CA PHE A 43 45.01 -3.17 -46.19
C PHE A 43 46.39 -3.75 -45.86
N ASN A 44 46.48 -4.63 -44.86
CA ASN A 44 47.71 -5.35 -44.55
C ASN A 44 47.90 -6.60 -45.43
N THR A 45 46.79 -7.21 -45.87
CA THR A 45 46.80 -8.44 -46.68
C THR A 45 46.86 -8.14 -48.18
N PHE A 46 46.22 -7.04 -48.64
CA PHE A 46 46.17 -6.63 -50.04
C PHE A 46 47.05 -5.39 -50.30
N HIS A 47 47.70 -5.32 -51.48
CA HIS A 47 48.66 -4.27 -51.83
C HIS A 47 48.03 -2.86 -51.85
N ARG A 48 48.82 -1.85 -51.46
CA ARG A 48 48.39 -0.44 -51.26
C ARG A 48 48.12 0.37 -52.54
N PHE A 49 48.13 -0.25 -53.72
CA PHE A 49 47.91 0.46 -54.98
C PHE A 49 46.42 0.54 -55.29
N VAL A 50 45.94 1.76 -55.52
CA VAL A 50 44.54 2.03 -55.89
C VAL A 50 44.31 1.51 -57.31
N SER A 51 43.45 0.49 -57.45
CA SER A 51 43.05 -0.02 -58.75
C SER A 51 42.12 0.97 -59.47
N THR A 52 42.35 1.16 -60.76
CA THR A 52 41.42 1.89 -61.66
C THR A 52 40.31 0.98 -62.21
N ASP A 53 40.40 -0.33 -61.98
CA ASP A 53 39.40 -1.30 -62.39
C ASP A 53 38.23 -1.33 -61.39
N GLN A 54 37.03 -1.04 -61.90
CA GLN A 54 35.80 -1.05 -61.14
C GLN A 54 35.44 -2.44 -60.59
N ALA A 55 35.84 -3.53 -61.25
CA ALA A 55 35.56 -4.89 -60.78
C ALA A 55 36.26 -5.20 -59.43
N VAL A 56 37.47 -4.67 -59.23
CA VAL A 56 38.24 -4.82 -57.97
C VAL A 56 37.54 -4.10 -56.81
N TRP A 57 36.95 -2.94 -57.06
CA TRP A 57 36.15 -2.22 -56.08
C TRP A 57 34.85 -2.95 -55.73
N GLY A 58 34.24 -3.65 -56.70
CA GLY A 58 33.10 -4.55 -56.46
C GLY A 58 33.45 -5.69 -55.50
N GLN A 59 34.55 -6.40 -55.75
CA GLN A 59 35.01 -7.51 -54.90
C GLN A 59 35.41 -7.03 -53.49
N PHE A 60 36.01 -5.84 -53.36
CA PHE A 60 36.26 -5.22 -52.06
C PHE A 60 34.95 -4.97 -51.30
N GLY A 61 33.95 -4.40 -51.98
CA GLY A 61 32.62 -4.17 -51.43
C GLY A 61 31.96 -5.46 -50.97
N ASP A 62 32.13 -6.56 -51.72
CA ASP A 62 31.59 -7.87 -51.37
C ASP A 62 32.27 -8.48 -50.13
N TYR A 63 33.60 -8.40 -50.01
CA TYR A 63 34.33 -8.85 -48.82
C TYR A 63 33.96 -8.01 -47.58
N PHE A 64 34.01 -6.69 -47.74
CA PHE A 64 33.73 -5.75 -46.66
C PHE A 64 32.27 -5.84 -46.20
N GLY A 65 31.33 -5.87 -47.14
CA GLY A 65 29.91 -6.05 -46.87
C GLY A 65 29.59 -7.44 -46.32
N GLY A 66 30.25 -8.49 -46.81
CA GLY A 66 30.08 -9.86 -46.35
C GLY A 66 30.46 -10.08 -44.88
N VAL A 67 31.47 -9.33 -44.38
CA VAL A 67 31.90 -9.40 -42.97
C VAL A 67 31.20 -8.36 -42.11
N LEU A 68 31.10 -7.11 -42.58
CA LEU A 68 30.53 -6.03 -41.77
C LEU A 68 29.02 -6.08 -41.68
N ASN A 69 28.29 -6.49 -42.71
CA ASN A 69 26.83 -6.48 -42.63
C ASN A 69 26.34 -7.44 -41.53
N PRO A 70 26.77 -8.72 -41.46
CA PRO A 70 26.40 -9.59 -40.35
C PRO A 70 26.84 -9.06 -38.99
N LEU A 71 28.03 -8.44 -38.90
CA LEU A 71 28.56 -7.88 -37.66
C LEU A 71 27.73 -6.68 -37.17
N LEU A 72 27.42 -5.74 -38.07
CA LEU A 72 26.57 -4.58 -37.79
C LEU A 72 25.14 -5.00 -37.45
N SER A 73 24.57 -5.97 -38.17
CA SER A 73 23.25 -6.53 -37.87
C SER A 73 23.22 -7.19 -36.48
N PHE A 74 24.27 -7.90 -36.09
CA PHE A 74 24.39 -8.46 -34.75
C PHE A 74 24.44 -7.37 -33.68
N PHE A 75 25.29 -6.35 -33.83
CA PHE A 75 25.35 -5.24 -32.87
C PHE A 75 24.05 -4.43 -32.80
N ALA A 76 23.36 -4.24 -33.94
CA ALA A 76 22.05 -3.62 -33.99
C ALA A 76 21.01 -4.44 -33.19
N LEU A 77 21.02 -5.76 -33.34
CA LEU A 77 20.16 -6.67 -32.59
C LEU A 77 20.45 -6.60 -31.07
N VAL A 78 21.73 -6.62 -30.67
CA VAL A 78 22.11 -6.49 -29.26
C VAL A 78 21.70 -5.12 -28.70
N GLY A 79 21.92 -4.04 -29.45
CA GLY A 79 21.49 -2.68 -29.08
C GLY A 79 19.98 -2.58 -28.89
N LEU A 80 19.20 -3.22 -29.76
CA LEU A 80 17.75 -3.33 -29.62
C LEU A 80 17.36 -4.10 -28.36
N MET A 81 17.97 -5.25 -28.09
CA MET A 81 17.70 -6.03 -26.88
C MET A 81 18.00 -5.25 -25.59
N VAL A 82 19.11 -4.49 -25.55
CA VAL A 82 19.45 -3.63 -24.40
C VAL A 82 18.39 -2.56 -24.20
N THR A 83 17.96 -1.92 -25.29
CA THR A 83 16.88 -0.92 -25.26
C THR A 83 15.57 -1.51 -24.75
N LEU A 84 15.16 -2.67 -25.27
CA LEU A 84 13.91 -3.35 -24.86
C LEU A 84 13.91 -3.73 -23.38
N LYS A 85 15.04 -4.24 -22.85
CA LYS A 85 15.17 -4.52 -21.41
C LYS A 85 15.07 -3.25 -20.58
N GLY A 86 15.71 -2.17 -21.01
CA GLY A 86 15.59 -0.86 -20.35
C GLY A 86 14.15 -0.36 -20.32
N GLN A 87 13.45 -0.44 -21.46
CA GLN A 87 12.04 -0.06 -21.57
C GLN A 87 11.14 -0.90 -20.67
N GLN A 88 11.38 -2.21 -20.54
CA GLN A 88 10.64 -3.08 -19.62
C GLN A 88 10.86 -2.68 -18.16
N GLU A 89 12.11 -2.46 -17.74
CA GLU A 89 12.42 -2.02 -16.37
C GLU A 89 11.82 -0.66 -16.03
N GLU A 90 11.80 0.27 -16.99
CA GLU A 90 11.15 1.58 -16.84
C GLU A 90 9.63 1.43 -16.77
N GLY A 91 9.05 0.55 -17.58
CA GLY A 91 7.63 0.18 -17.54
C GLY A 91 7.22 -0.37 -16.17
N ASP A 92 7.94 -1.36 -15.64
CA ASP A 92 7.67 -1.94 -14.32
C ASP A 92 7.76 -0.90 -13.19
N LYS A 93 8.73 0.03 -13.29
CA LYS A 93 8.87 1.13 -12.32
C LYS A 93 7.73 2.14 -12.44
N ALA A 94 7.31 2.45 -13.67
CA ALA A 94 6.20 3.35 -13.93
C ALA A 94 4.88 2.75 -13.40
N GLU A 95 4.65 1.45 -13.63
CA GLU A 95 3.49 0.72 -13.12
C GLU A 95 3.44 0.76 -11.59
N LYS A 96 4.54 0.41 -10.91
CA LYS A 96 4.61 0.48 -9.43
C LYS A 96 4.35 1.88 -8.88
N ARG A 97 4.88 2.93 -9.54
CA ARG A 97 4.61 4.33 -9.16
C ARG A 97 3.15 4.70 -9.37
N HIS A 98 2.55 4.24 -10.47
CA HIS A 98 1.16 4.48 -10.78
C HIS A 98 0.22 3.77 -9.79
N GLU A 99 0.53 2.54 -9.39
CA GLU A 99 -0.21 1.80 -8.36
C GLU A 99 -0.17 2.54 -7.02
N GLN A 100 1.01 3.04 -6.60
CA GLN A 100 1.17 3.86 -5.40
C GLN A 100 0.33 5.13 -5.47
N GLN A 101 0.44 5.89 -6.57
CA GLN A 101 -0.32 7.13 -6.75
C GLN A 101 -1.83 6.88 -6.74
N THR A 102 -2.28 5.79 -7.37
CA THR A 102 -3.69 5.41 -7.41
C THR A 102 -4.19 5.02 -6.01
N PHE A 103 -3.37 4.31 -5.24
CA PHE A 103 -3.68 3.96 -3.86
C PHE A 103 -3.81 5.23 -2.99
N ASP A 104 -2.82 6.12 -3.02
CA ASP A 104 -2.82 7.35 -2.22
C ASP A 104 -4.03 8.24 -2.58
N ALA A 105 -4.29 8.44 -3.88
CA ALA A 105 -5.44 9.23 -4.33
C ALA A 105 -6.79 8.65 -3.86
N ARG A 106 -6.97 7.33 -3.96
CA ARG A 106 -8.19 6.66 -3.47
C ARG A 106 -8.31 6.74 -1.96
N LEU A 107 -7.21 6.57 -1.23
CA LEU A 107 -7.20 6.70 0.23
C LEU A 107 -7.66 8.10 0.64
N PHE A 108 -7.07 9.16 0.08
CA PHE A 108 -7.47 10.53 0.40
C PHE A 108 -8.93 10.82 0.02
N GLN A 109 -9.40 10.31 -1.13
CA GLN A 109 -10.81 10.45 -1.51
C GLN A 109 -11.75 9.77 -0.49
N LEU A 110 -11.42 8.55 -0.04
CA LEU A 110 -12.23 7.85 0.97
C LEU A 110 -12.19 8.58 2.32
N LEU A 111 -11.04 9.11 2.74
CA LEU A 111 -10.93 9.90 3.96
C LEU A 111 -11.81 11.16 3.89
N SER A 112 -11.81 11.87 2.77
CA SER A 112 -12.69 13.03 2.55
C SER A 112 -14.17 12.65 2.63
N LEU A 113 -14.59 11.56 1.98
CA LEU A 113 -15.97 11.06 2.06
C LEU A 113 -16.35 10.64 3.49
N SER A 114 -15.40 10.10 4.24
CA SER A 114 -15.61 9.76 5.66
C SER A 114 -15.79 11.01 6.53
N HIS A 115 -15.08 12.10 6.22
CA HIS A 115 -15.27 13.39 6.89
C HIS A 115 -16.65 14.01 6.60
N GLU A 116 -17.16 13.85 5.38
CA GLU A 116 -18.54 14.23 5.06
C GLU A 116 -19.55 13.36 5.80
N ALA A 117 -19.32 12.04 5.84
CA ALA A 117 -20.18 11.09 6.54
C ALA A 117 -20.26 11.38 8.04
N VAL A 118 -19.14 11.71 8.70
CA VAL A 118 -19.18 12.09 10.12
C VAL A 118 -19.92 13.39 10.32
N SER A 119 -19.72 14.38 9.45
CA SER A 119 -20.39 15.69 9.54
C SER A 119 -21.91 15.58 9.45
N ALA A 120 -22.42 14.56 8.77
CA ALA A 120 -23.85 14.25 8.67
C ALA A 120 -24.43 13.54 9.91
N VAL A 121 -23.59 13.03 10.83
CA VAL A 121 -24.06 12.40 12.07
C VAL A 121 -24.73 13.45 12.93
N LYS A 122 -26.00 13.22 13.28
CA LYS A 122 -26.79 14.15 14.10
C LYS A 122 -27.69 13.41 15.09
N PHE A 123 -27.59 13.78 16.36
CA PHE A 123 -28.50 13.36 17.42
C PHE A 123 -29.08 14.58 18.13
N ILE A 124 -30.32 14.45 18.58
CA ILE A 124 -31.02 15.51 19.32
C ILE A 124 -31.47 14.94 20.64
N ARG A 125 -31.04 15.56 21.74
CA ARG A 125 -31.61 15.30 23.05
C ARG A 125 -32.87 16.17 23.20
N PRO A 126 -34.07 15.59 23.37
CA PRO A 126 -35.28 16.37 23.57
C PRO A 126 -35.17 17.20 24.85
N PRO A 127 -35.80 18.37 24.89
CA PRO A 127 -35.76 19.23 26.06
C PRO A 127 -36.37 18.52 27.27
N HIS A 128 -35.74 18.68 28.43
CA HIS A 128 -36.27 18.23 29.72
C HIS A 128 -36.49 19.45 30.63
N LEU A 129 -37.24 19.29 31.72
CA LEU A 129 -37.65 20.40 32.61
C LEU A 129 -36.47 21.30 33.06
N THR A 130 -35.24 20.76 33.10
CA THR A 130 -34.03 21.45 33.54
C THR A 130 -32.96 21.63 32.44
N HIS A 131 -33.16 21.08 31.25
CA HIS A 131 -32.15 21.11 30.18
C HIS A 131 -32.77 21.50 28.83
N PRO A 132 -32.21 22.51 28.12
CA PRO A 132 -32.67 22.86 26.79
C PRO A 132 -32.43 21.72 25.79
N ARG A 133 -33.05 21.82 24.62
CA ARG A 133 -32.75 20.94 23.49
C ARG A 133 -31.26 21.07 23.16
N GLU A 134 -30.54 19.95 23.18
CA GLU A 134 -29.12 19.87 22.81
C GLU A 134 -28.97 19.06 21.53
N GLU A 135 -28.17 19.57 20.59
CA GLU A 135 -27.85 18.90 19.33
C GLU A 135 -26.38 18.47 19.31
N PHE A 136 -26.15 17.21 18.95
CA PHE A 136 -24.82 16.61 18.84
C PHE A 136 -24.58 16.29 17.38
N GLU A 137 -23.61 16.97 16.77
CA GLU A 137 -23.29 16.84 15.34
C GLU A 137 -21.83 16.46 15.13
N GLY A 138 -21.52 15.81 14.01
CA GLY A 138 -20.15 15.46 13.67
C GLY A 138 -19.58 14.42 14.64
N HIS A 139 -18.29 14.59 14.95
CA HIS A 139 -17.58 13.80 15.95
C HIS A 139 -18.28 13.80 17.32
N ARG A 140 -18.94 14.91 17.71
CA ARG A 140 -19.70 14.98 18.98
C ARG A 140 -20.97 14.13 18.94
N GLY A 141 -21.58 13.98 17.77
CA GLY A 141 -22.69 13.05 17.56
C GLY A 141 -22.27 11.59 17.75
N VAL A 142 -21.08 11.23 17.25
CA VAL A 142 -20.52 9.89 17.47
C VAL A 142 -20.18 9.66 18.94
N ALA A 143 -19.53 10.65 19.59
CA ALA A 143 -19.23 10.60 21.01
C ALA A 143 -20.51 10.45 21.86
N TYR A 144 -21.58 11.17 21.51
CA TYR A 144 -22.89 11.02 22.15
C TYR A 144 -23.42 9.58 22.04
N ALA A 145 -23.40 9.00 20.83
CA ALA A 145 -23.88 7.64 20.61
C ALA A 145 -23.05 6.61 21.40
N LEU A 146 -21.72 6.78 21.47
CA LEU A 146 -20.83 5.96 22.30
C LEU A 146 -21.16 6.10 23.79
N ASN A 147 -21.35 7.32 24.27
CA ASN A 147 -21.64 7.56 25.69
C ASN A 147 -22.93 6.86 26.12
N ARG A 148 -23.96 6.90 25.25
CA ARG A 148 -25.20 6.13 25.44
C ARG A 148 -24.96 4.63 25.45
N LEU A 149 -24.18 4.09 24.51
CA LEU A 149 -23.78 2.68 24.50
C LEU A 149 -23.15 2.27 25.83
N GLN A 150 -22.24 3.08 26.36
CA GLN A 150 -21.54 2.81 27.61
C GLN A 150 -22.49 2.86 28.81
N GLU A 151 -23.09 4.02 29.09
CA GLU A 151 -23.86 4.27 30.30
C GLU A 151 -25.16 3.47 30.37
N GLU A 152 -25.87 3.37 29.24
CA GLU A 152 -27.22 2.81 29.22
C GLU A 152 -27.25 1.30 28.91
N TYR A 153 -26.17 0.72 28.40
CA TYR A 153 -26.14 -0.67 27.95
C TYR A 153 -24.93 -1.43 28.52
N LEU A 154 -23.69 -1.08 28.14
CA LEU A 154 -22.51 -1.89 28.47
C LEU A 154 -22.15 -1.87 29.95
N TYR A 155 -22.34 -0.74 30.64
CA TYR A 155 -21.95 -0.60 32.05
C TYR A 155 -22.95 -1.23 33.01
N LYS A 156 -24.15 -1.60 32.52
CA LYS A 156 -25.14 -2.35 33.29
C LYS A 156 -24.79 -3.84 33.41
N VAL A 157 -23.84 -4.34 32.62
CA VAL A 157 -23.45 -5.76 32.63
C VAL A 157 -22.46 -6.03 33.78
N PRO A 158 -22.79 -6.95 34.71
CA PRO A 158 -21.88 -7.35 35.79
C PRO A 158 -20.54 -7.85 35.25
N ARG A 159 -19.45 -7.37 35.84
CA ARG A 159 -18.08 -7.70 35.41
C ARG A 159 -17.67 -9.09 35.88
N GLY A 160 -16.84 -9.76 35.08
CA GLY A 160 -16.18 -11.02 35.48
C GLY A 160 -17.07 -12.27 35.47
N SER A 161 -18.27 -12.21 34.90
CA SER A 161 -19.12 -13.39 34.72
C SER A 161 -18.60 -14.30 33.59
N ALA A 162 -18.94 -15.59 33.63
CA ALA A 162 -18.58 -16.54 32.57
C ALA A 162 -19.20 -16.18 31.20
N GLU A 163 -20.36 -15.50 31.23
CA GLU A 163 -21.14 -15.07 30.06
C GLU A 163 -20.91 -13.59 29.72
N PHE A 164 -19.82 -13.00 30.20
CA PHE A 164 -19.58 -11.55 30.11
C PHE A 164 -19.62 -11.03 28.66
N TYR A 165 -18.95 -11.73 27.74
CA TYR A 165 -18.93 -11.36 26.32
C TYR A 165 -20.32 -11.45 25.67
N SER A 166 -21.06 -12.54 25.91
CA SER A 166 -22.40 -12.73 25.33
C SER A 166 -23.39 -11.70 25.87
N ALA A 167 -23.33 -11.40 27.17
CA ALA A 167 -24.18 -10.38 27.78
C ALA A 167 -23.89 -8.97 27.21
N LEU A 168 -22.62 -8.61 27.03
CA LEU A 168 -22.24 -7.34 26.38
C LEU A 168 -22.66 -7.29 24.91
N SER A 169 -22.50 -8.40 24.19
CA SER A 169 -22.92 -8.50 22.79
C SER A 169 -24.43 -8.29 22.63
N GLU A 170 -25.25 -8.82 23.55
CA GLU A 170 -26.70 -8.59 23.55
C GLU A 170 -27.04 -7.12 23.81
N GLN A 171 -26.37 -6.49 24.76
CA GLN A 171 -26.54 -5.07 25.07
C GLN A 171 -26.14 -4.16 23.89
N PHE A 172 -25.06 -4.51 23.18
CA PHE A 172 -24.65 -3.82 21.96
C PHE A 172 -25.72 -3.92 20.85
N LEU A 173 -26.33 -5.10 20.67
CA LEU A 173 -27.42 -5.27 19.69
C LEU A 173 -28.64 -4.42 20.04
N LYS A 174 -28.99 -4.30 21.33
CA LYS A 174 -30.08 -3.40 21.78
C LYS A 174 -29.76 -1.94 21.45
N TRP A 175 -28.55 -1.47 21.76
CA TRP A 175 -28.12 -0.12 21.41
C TRP A 175 -28.18 0.17 19.90
N LYS A 176 -27.84 -0.82 19.05
CA LYS A 176 -27.91 -0.64 17.59
C LYS A 176 -29.32 -0.30 17.10
N ILE A 177 -30.36 -0.79 17.75
CA ILE A 177 -31.75 -0.52 17.33
C ILE A 177 -32.02 1.00 17.35
N ASP A 178 -31.51 1.70 18.36
CA ASP A 178 -31.83 3.10 18.60
C ASP A 178 -30.82 4.06 17.94
N TYR A 179 -29.54 3.69 17.90
CA TYR A 179 -28.46 4.62 17.53
C TYR A 179 -27.77 4.29 16.20
N TRP A 180 -27.88 3.06 15.68
CA TRP A 180 -27.08 2.63 14.52
C TRP A 180 -27.36 3.45 13.27
N SER A 181 -28.61 3.77 12.98
CA SER A 181 -29.00 4.55 11.79
C SER A 181 -28.31 5.91 11.72
N GLY A 182 -27.95 6.51 12.86
CA GLY A 182 -27.26 7.79 12.92
C GLY A 182 -25.75 7.71 12.71
N VAL A 183 -25.11 6.58 13.03
CA VAL A 183 -23.63 6.43 12.98
C VAL A 183 -23.14 5.43 11.94
N ALA A 184 -24.01 4.57 11.41
CA ALA A 184 -23.66 3.43 10.55
C ALA A 184 -22.81 3.85 9.36
N SER A 185 -23.26 4.83 8.58
CA SER A 185 -22.58 5.27 7.35
C SER A 185 -21.13 5.68 7.61
N TYR A 186 -20.89 6.40 8.71
CA TYR A 186 -19.53 6.82 9.09
C TYR A 186 -18.69 5.64 9.60
N ILE A 187 -19.23 4.84 10.53
CA ILE A 187 -18.51 3.72 11.14
C ILE A 187 -18.16 2.65 10.09
N GLU A 188 -19.08 2.33 9.20
CA GLU A 188 -18.87 1.41 8.09
C GLU A 188 -17.86 1.96 7.08
N SER A 189 -17.88 3.27 6.80
CA SER A 189 -16.86 3.93 5.97
C SER A 189 -15.46 3.78 6.58
N MET A 190 -15.29 4.05 7.88
CA MET A 190 -14.01 3.90 8.56
C MET A 190 -13.52 2.45 8.58
N LEU A 191 -14.40 1.47 8.84
CA LEU A 191 -14.07 0.04 8.75
C LEU A 191 -13.67 -0.38 7.33
N PHE A 192 -14.34 0.16 6.32
CA PHE A 192 -14.01 -0.07 4.92
C PHE A 192 -12.63 0.47 4.56
N ILE A 193 -12.30 1.69 5.00
CA ILE A 193 -10.99 2.31 4.76
C ILE A 193 -9.89 1.50 5.43
N LEU A 194 -10.08 1.10 6.69
CA LEU A 194 -9.13 0.24 7.39
C LEU A 194 -8.90 -1.06 6.62
N LYS A 195 -9.98 -1.72 6.19
CA LYS A 195 -9.92 -2.92 5.36
C LYS A 195 -9.16 -2.69 4.06
N TYR A 196 -9.43 -1.59 3.36
CA TYR A 196 -8.77 -1.22 2.11
C TYR A 196 -7.26 -1.09 2.29
N VAL A 197 -6.81 -0.42 3.36
CA VAL A 197 -5.39 -0.24 3.66
C VAL A 197 -4.70 -1.57 4.00
N MET A 198 -5.36 -2.50 4.70
CA MET A 198 -4.74 -3.80 5.01
C MET A 198 -4.75 -4.79 3.86
N ASP A 199 -5.78 -4.77 3.00
CA ASP A 199 -5.84 -5.66 1.84
C ASP A 199 -4.80 -5.26 0.79
N LYS A 200 -4.48 -3.97 0.68
CA LYS A 200 -3.45 -3.44 -0.21
C LYS A 200 -2.10 -3.41 0.50
N LYS A 201 -1.36 -4.52 0.42
CA LYS A 201 0.07 -4.65 0.82
C LYS A 201 0.99 -3.82 -0.10
N VAL A 202 0.76 -2.51 -0.15
CA VAL A 202 1.74 -1.55 -0.65
C VAL A 202 2.91 -1.53 0.34
N GLY A 203 4.15 -1.31 -0.11
CA GLY A 203 5.37 -1.50 0.69
C GLY A 203 5.28 -0.97 2.14
N SER A 204 6.02 -1.60 3.08
CA SER A 204 5.89 -1.40 4.53
C SER A 204 5.70 0.05 4.97
N ASP A 205 6.48 0.96 4.40
CA ASP A 205 6.49 2.37 4.77
C ASP A 205 5.19 3.10 4.38
N SER A 206 4.58 2.71 3.26
CA SER A 206 3.30 3.26 2.81
C SER A 206 2.12 2.75 3.63
N TYR A 207 2.22 1.52 4.13
CA TYR A 207 1.16 0.90 4.94
C TYR A 207 1.05 1.56 6.33
N ASP A 208 2.18 1.75 7.01
CA ASP A 208 2.20 2.41 8.32
C ASP A 208 1.73 3.86 8.23
N PHE A 209 2.18 4.59 7.20
CA PHE A 209 1.70 5.95 6.93
C PHE A 209 0.18 5.99 6.70
N ALA A 210 -0.35 5.11 5.85
CA ALA A 210 -1.78 5.09 5.54
C ALA A 210 -2.63 4.82 6.78
N LEU A 211 -2.24 3.88 7.63
CA LEU A 211 -2.96 3.60 8.88
C LEU A 211 -2.90 4.76 9.87
N GLN A 212 -1.75 5.40 10.02
CA GLN A 212 -1.61 6.60 10.85
C GLN A 212 -2.52 7.72 10.33
N ALA A 213 -2.59 7.91 9.01
CA ALA A 213 -3.47 8.91 8.40
C ALA A 213 -4.95 8.61 8.70
N VAL A 214 -5.39 7.36 8.63
CA VAL A 214 -6.76 6.96 8.99
C VAL A 214 -7.04 7.24 10.46
N PHE A 215 -6.17 6.82 11.37
CA PHE A 215 -6.37 7.01 12.81
C PHE A 215 -6.26 8.48 13.24
N ALA A 216 -5.54 9.31 12.51
CA ALA A 216 -5.46 10.74 12.76
C ALA A 216 -6.78 11.47 12.46
N GLN A 217 -7.63 10.91 11.58
CA GLN A 217 -8.95 11.47 11.28
C GLN A 217 -10.03 11.12 12.32
N MET A 218 -9.71 10.25 13.28
CA MET A 218 -10.65 9.77 14.28
C MET A 218 -10.31 10.35 15.65
N SER A 219 -11.32 10.88 16.33
CA SER A 219 -11.26 11.16 17.75
C SER A 219 -11.08 9.86 18.56
N SER A 220 -10.70 10.03 19.83
CA SER A 220 -10.54 8.90 20.75
C SER A 220 -11.85 8.13 20.98
N ASP A 221 -12.99 8.83 20.97
CA ASP A 221 -14.32 8.22 21.09
C ASP A 221 -14.68 7.40 19.84
N GLU A 222 -14.40 7.93 18.66
CA GLU A 222 -14.66 7.22 17.40
C GLU A 222 -13.83 5.94 17.30
N LYS A 223 -12.55 5.99 17.72
CA LYS A 223 -11.70 4.79 17.80
C LYS A 223 -12.31 3.75 18.74
N LEU A 224 -12.82 4.17 19.90
CA LEU A 224 -13.47 3.27 20.85
C LEU A 224 -14.76 2.67 20.29
N LEU A 225 -15.59 3.46 19.61
CA LEU A 225 -16.82 2.93 19.01
C LEU A 225 -16.53 1.95 17.88
N VAL A 226 -15.58 2.27 17.00
CA VAL A 226 -15.12 1.35 15.94
C VAL A 226 -14.54 0.07 16.54
N TYR A 227 -13.79 0.17 17.65
CA TYR A 227 -13.35 -0.99 18.43
C TYR A 227 -14.54 -1.86 18.88
N TYR A 228 -15.57 -1.26 19.50
CA TYR A 228 -16.74 -2.03 19.93
C TYR A 228 -17.50 -2.68 18.78
N VAL A 229 -17.61 -2.01 17.64
CA VAL A 229 -18.20 -2.60 16.45
C VAL A 229 -17.37 -3.80 15.99
N MET A 230 -16.04 -3.69 15.93
CA MET A 230 -15.18 -4.82 15.57
C MET A 230 -15.27 -5.99 16.57
N VAL A 231 -15.50 -5.72 17.85
CA VAL A 231 -15.66 -6.77 18.86
C VAL A 231 -17.02 -7.44 18.74
N PHE A 232 -18.12 -6.68 18.79
CA PHE A 232 -19.47 -7.24 18.97
C PHE A 232 -20.22 -7.52 17.66
N GLU A 233 -19.88 -6.88 16.54
CA GLU A 233 -20.54 -7.14 15.26
C GLU A 233 -19.91 -8.34 14.54
N SER A 234 -20.55 -9.50 14.63
CA SER A 234 -20.04 -10.77 14.09
C SER A 234 -19.75 -10.71 12.58
N ARG A 235 -20.53 -9.94 11.81
CA ARG A 235 -20.37 -9.79 10.35
C ARG A 235 -19.15 -8.95 9.95
N GLN A 236 -18.68 -8.10 10.85
CA GLN A 236 -17.49 -7.30 10.58
C GLN A 236 -16.25 -8.16 10.77
N LYS A 237 -15.34 -8.08 9.80
CA LYS A 237 -14.03 -8.75 9.92
C LYS A 237 -13.32 -8.14 11.13
N ILE A 238 -12.72 -8.99 11.96
CA ILE A 238 -11.76 -8.53 12.94
C ILE A 238 -10.50 -8.14 12.17
N LEU A 239 -10.28 -6.84 12.03
CA LEU A 239 -9.16 -6.24 11.30
C LEU A 239 -7.87 -6.17 12.14
N ILE A 240 -7.94 -6.74 13.33
CA ILE A 240 -6.96 -6.66 14.39
C ILE A 240 -6.00 -7.84 14.24
N SER A 241 -4.94 -7.71 13.45
CA SER A 241 -4.02 -8.84 13.20
C SER A 241 -2.55 -8.61 13.56
N GLN A 242 -2.10 -7.40 13.90
CA GLN A 242 -0.68 -7.05 14.08
C GLN A 242 -0.46 -5.77 14.94
N PRO A 243 0.78 -5.40 15.37
CA PRO A 243 1.13 -4.36 16.37
C PRO A 243 0.42 -3.00 16.28
N ILE A 244 -0.07 -2.65 15.10
CA ILE A 244 -0.97 -1.51 14.85
C ILE A 244 -2.19 -1.46 15.75
N LEU A 245 -2.66 -2.61 16.25
CA LEU A 245 -3.73 -2.66 17.23
C LEU A 245 -3.39 -1.85 18.48
N LYS A 246 -2.14 -1.92 18.93
CA LYS A 246 -1.71 -1.21 20.13
C LYS A 246 -1.89 0.29 19.93
N ASN A 247 -1.41 0.84 18.81
CA ASN A 247 -1.58 2.27 18.51
C ASN A 247 -3.05 2.68 18.36
N PHE A 248 -3.89 1.82 17.77
CA PHE A 248 -5.32 2.08 17.63
C PHE A 248 -6.05 2.09 18.98
N ILE A 249 -5.83 1.06 19.81
CA ILE A 249 -6.47 0.92 21.13
C ILE A 249 -5.91 1.95 22.12
N ASP A 250 -4.61 2.21 22.11
CA ASP A 250 -3.95 3.20 22.96
C ASP A 250 -4.45 4.62 22.67
N GLY A 251 -4.85 4.89 21.42
CA GLY A 251 -5.43 6.17 21.02
C GLY A 251 -6.94 6.31 21.27
N ALA A 252 -7.61 5.24 21.71
CA ALA A 252 -9.03 5.26 22.02
C ALA A 252 -9.30 5.82 23.42
N SER A 253 -10.49 6.40 23.63
CA SER A 253 -10.85 6.97 24.93
C SER A 253 -10.73 5.92 26.03
N PRO A 254 -10.22 6.27 27.23
CA PRO A 254 -10.24 5.37 28.37
C PRO A 254 -11.70 5.11 28.78
N ASP A 255 -11.98 3.90 29.24
CA ASP A 255 -13.33 3.51 29.62
C ASP A 255 -13.33 2.36 30.63
N ASP A 256 -14.48 2.06 31.21
CA ASP A 256 -14.57 1.02 32.23
C ASP A 256 -14.22 -0.35 31.66
N LEU A 257 -14.44 -0.61 30.37
CA LEU A 257 -14.09 -1.91 29.76
C LEU A 257 -12.61 -2.04 29.40
N LEU A 258 -11.78 -1.00 29.58
CA LEU A 258 -10.36 -0.99 29.23
C LEU A 258 -9.60 -2.23 29.75
N PRO A 259 -9.71 -2.65 31.04
CA PRO A 259 -9.01 -3.84 31.54
C PRO A 259 -9.41 -5.15 30.87
N TRP A 260 -10.58 -5.19 30.24
CA TRP A 260 -11.16 -6.40 29.63
C TRP A 260 -11.03 -6.43 28.11
N ARG A 261 -10.46 -5.39 27.47
CA ARG A 261 -10.42 -5.30 25.99
C ARG A 261 -9.76 -6.51 25.33
N GLU A 262 -8.61 -6.95 25.83
CA GLU A 262 -7.91 -8.13 25.30
C GLU A 262 -8.76 -9.40 25.41
N GLN A 263 -9.38 -9.63 26.57
CA GLN A 263 -10.28 -10.76 26.79
C GLN A 263 -11.50 -10.72 25.86
N LEU A 264 -12.11 -9.55 25.69
CA LEU A 264 -13.27 -9.35 24.81
C LEU A 264 -12.91 -9.64 23.34
N LEU A 265 -11.73 -9.19 22.90
CA LEU A 265 -11.25 -9.49 21.56
C LEU A 265 -11.05 -10.99 21.35
N HIS A 266 -10.43 -11.69 22.31
CA HIS A 266 -10.27 -13.15 22.24
C HIS A 266 -11.62 -13.87 22.20
N ALA A 267 -12.56 -13.47 23.06
CA ALA A 267 -13.91 -14.03 23.05
C ALA A 267 -14.63 -13.80 21.71
N ALA A 268 -14.44 -12.62 21.10
CA ALA A 268 -15.01 -12.27 19.82
C ALA A 268 -14.43 -13.06 18.64
N VAL A 269 -13.14 -13.40 18.68
CA VAL A 269 -12.51 -14.32 17.72
C VAL A 269 -13.11 -15.70 17.87
N LEU A 270 -13.14 -16.23 19.11
CA LEU A 270 -13.65 -17.57 19.39
C LEU A 270 -15.13 -17.70 19.02
N SER A 271 -15.96 -16.69 19.26
CA SER A 271 -17.38 -16.73 18.91
C SER A 271 -17.61 -16.83 17.40
N ARG A 272 -16.71 -16.26 16.57
CA ARG A 272 -16.80 -16.28 15.11
C ARG A 272 -16.27 -17.59 14.50
N LEU A 273 -15.44 -18.34 15.23
CA LEU A 273 -14.90 -19.63 14.79
C LEU A 273 -15.85 -20.80 15.07
N LYS A 274 -16.82 -20.63 15.98
CA LYS A 274 -17.84 -21.65 16.22
C LYS A 274 -18.70 -21.78 14.93
N PRO A 275 -18.87 -23.00 14.38
CA PRO A 275 -19.76 -23.20 13.25
C PRO A 275 -21.16 -22.73 13.68
N SER A 276 -21.82 -21.97 12.81
CA SER A 276 -23.23 -21.61 12.98
C SER A 276 -24.03 -22.89 13.19
N GLN A 277 -24.51 -23.11 14.42
CA GLN A 277 -25.48 -24.16 14.72
C GLN A 277 -26.84 -23.79 14.15
#